data_AF-A0A7Z9QM88-F1
#
_entry.id   AF-A0A7Z9QM88-F1
#
_cell.length_a   1.000
_cell.length_b   1.000
_cell.length_c   1.000
_cell.angle_alpha   90.00
_cell.angle_beta   90.00
_cell.angle_gamma   90.00
#
_symmetry.space_group_name_H-M   'P 1'
#
loop_
_entity.id
_entity.type
_entity.pdbx_description
1 polymer ?
#
loop_
_entity_poly.entity_id
_entity_poly.type
_entity_poly.pdbx_seq_one_letter_code
_entity_poly.pdbx_strand_id
1 'polypeptide(L)'
;MKSFKELIENFIAEDSPVNSVGGGSIAGIGVGPDGEPGFRRAPLLRRKKRRKKFANYEVFVVNSKDYLNCLTAKNNSDRYSKFIHHEETAKKISEYAENNPGAPIIVEDESTGAMTYLKLGRDNLLSNMYGR
;
A
#
# COMPACT_ATOMS: atom_id res chain seq x y z
N MET A 1 -42.81 -29.64 23.99
CA MET A 1 -41.70 -28.74 23.63
C MET A 1 -40.50 -29.62 23.32
N LYS A 2 -39.87 -29.46 22.15
CA LYS A 2 -38.68 -30.26 21.80
C LYS A 2 -37.53 -29.87 22.73
N SER A 3 -36.80 -30.86 23.21
CA SER A 3 -35.66 -30.67 24.11
C SER A 3 -34.52 -29.97 23.36
N PHE A 4 -33.76 -29.10 24.03
CA PHE A 4 -32.57 -28.47 23.43
C PHE A 4 -31.56 -29.52 22.92
N LYS A 5 -31.56 -30.70 23.54
CA LYS A 5 -30.74 -31.85 23.13
C LYS A 5 -31.18 -32.43 21.79
N GLU A 6 -32.50 -32.57 21.56
CA GLU A 6 -33.06 -33.02 20.28
C GLU A 6 -32.83 -31.99 19.16
N LEU A 7 -32.76 -30.70 19.51
CA LEU A 7 -32.51 -29.64 18.54
C LEU A 7 -31.04 -29.65 18.06
N ILE A 8 -30.10 -29.92 18.96
CA ILE A 8 -28.68 -30.12 18.62
C ILE A 8 -28.49 -31.42 17.81
N GLU A 9 -29.14 -32.51 18.19
CA GLU A 9 -29.03 -33.79 17.45
C GLU A 9 -29.56 -33.67 16.02
N ASN A 10 -30.70 -33.01 15.81
CA ASN A 10 -31.21 -32.78 14.45
C ASN A 10 -30.31 -31.84 13.63
N PHE A 11 -29.67 -30.84 14.26
CA PHE A 11 -28.73 -29.94 13.57
C PHE A 11 -27.41 -30.62 13.17
N ILE A 12 -27.04 -31.71 13.84
CA ILE A 12 -25.84 -32.50 13.53
C ILE A 12 -26.18 -33.68 12.60
N ALA A 13 -27.40 -34.23 12.68
CA ALA A 13 -27.83 -35.41 11.93
C ALA A 13 -28.48 -35.10 10.57
N GLU A 14 -29.16 -33.96 10.42
CA GLU A 14 -29.65 -33.47 9.13
C GLU A 14 -28.64 -32.46 8.56
N ASP A 15 -27.82 -32.96 7.65
CA ASP A 15 -27.01 -32.15 6.74
C ASP A 15 -26.00 -31.25 7.48
N SER A 16 -24.97 -31.88 8.06
CA SER A 16 -23.65 -31.28 7.96
C SER A 16 -23.52 -30.80 6.51
N PRO A 17 -23.25 -29.51 6.21
CA PRO A 17 -23.00 -29.11 4.84
C PRO A 17 -21.69 -29.79 4.44
N VAL A 18 -21.79 -31.03 3.99
CA VAL A 18 -20.74 -31.76 3.30
C VAL A 18 -20.75 -31.15 1.92
N ASN A 19 -20.19 -29.94 1.85
CA ASN A 19 -19.59 -29.40 0.66
C ASN A 19 -18.34 -30.24 0.36
N SER A 20 -18.54 -31.55 0.13
CA SER A 20 -17.58 -32.40 -0.54
C SER A 20 -17.55 -31.97 -2.00
N VAL A 21 -16.90 -30.83 -2.22
CA VAL A 21 -16.49 -30.34 -3.52
C VAL A 21 -15.15 -31.02 -3.85
N GLY A 22 -15.17 -32.35 -3.88
CA GLY A 22 -14.01 -33.20 -4.19
C GLY A 22 -14.18 -33.99 -5.48
N GLY A 23 -15.36 -33.94 -6.11
CA GLY A 23 -15.67 -34.67 -7.33
C GLY A 23 -15.33 -33.88 -8.60
N GLY A 24 -14.04 -33.60 -8.81
CA GLY A 24 -13.31 -33.25 -10.05
C GLY A 24 -14.01 -32.79 -11.36
N SER A 25 -15.19 -32.17 -11.36
CA SER A 25 -15.88 -31.77 -12.60
C SER A 25 -16.66 -30.46 -12.50
N ILE A 26 -16.54 -29.73 -11.39
CA ILE A 26 -17.12 -28.38 -11.25
C ILE A 26 -16.08 -27.36 -11.74
N ALA A 27 -16.29 -26.82 -12.94
CA ALA A 27 -15.50 -25.74 -13.49
C ALA A 27 -15.60 -24.49 -12.59
N GLY A 28 -14.53 -24.17 -11.86
CA GLY A 28 -14.41 -22.91 -11.12
C GLY A 28 -14.02 -23.01 -9.64
N ILE A 29 -13.93 -24.21 -9.06
CA ILE A 29 -13.73 -24.36 -7.60
C ILE A 29 -12.32 -24.83 -7.18
N GLY A 30 -11.45 -25.12 -8.15
CA GLY A 30 -10.00 -25.21 -7.91
C GLY A 30 -9.49 -26.45 -7.16
N VAL A 31 -10.03 -27.64 -7.41
CA VAL A 31 -9.50 -28.90 -6.83
C VAL A 31 -9.11 -29.87 -7.94
N GLY A 32 -7.84 -29.83 -8.33
CA GLY A 32 -7.19 -30.70 -9.32
C GLY A 32 -5.70 -30.37 -9.41
N PRO A 33 -4.86 -31.12 -10.16
CA PRO A 33 -3.46 -30.76 -10.38
C PRO A 33 -3.28 -29.44 -11.16
N ASP A 34 -4.32 -29.01 -11.87
CA ASP A 34 -4.50 -27.65 -12.43
C ASP A 34 -5.31 -26.73 -11.49
N GLY A 35 -5.39 -27.09 -10.20
CA GLY A 35 -6.13 -26.44 -9.12
C GLY A 35 -5.48 -25.14 -8.67
N GLU A 36 -5.55 -24.13 -9.52
CA GLU A 36 -5.35 -22.76 -9.07
C GLU A 36 -6.59 -21.89 -9.34
N PRO A 37 -7.11 -21.22 -8.29
CA PRO A 37 -8.07 -20.15 -8.44
C PRO A 37 -7.56 -19.06 -9.40
N GLY A 38 -8.19 -18.95 -10.56
CA GLY A 38 -8.69 -17.67 -11.08
C GLY A 38 -7.72 -16.55 -11.49
N PHE A 39 -6.40 -16.73 -11.43
CA PHE A 39 -5.45 -15.82 -12.07
C PHE A 39 -4.26 -16.62 -12.59
N ARG A 40 -3.85 -16.40 -13.85
CA ARG A 40 -2.54 -16.85 -14.34
C ARG A 40 -1.50 -16.50 -13.26
N ARG A 41 -0.62 -17.42 -12.84
CA ARG A 41 0.48 -17.13 -11.89
C ARG A 41 1.26 -15.86 -12.25
N ALA A 42 1.37 -15.57 -13.56
CA ALA A 42 2.10 -14.44 -14.11
C ALA A 42 1.64 -13.04 -13.62
N PRO A 43 0.36 -12.62 -13.72
CA PRO A 43 -0.08 -11.31 -13.21
C PRO A 43 0.07 -11.12 -11.70
N LEU A 44 -0.08 -12.17 -10.88
CA LEU A 44 0.13 -12.09 -9.44
C LEU A 44 1.63 -11.92 -9.08
N LEU A 45 2.51 -12.68 -9.73
CA LEU A 45 3.97 -12.56 -9.55
C LEU A 45 4.53 -11.26 -10.14
N ARG A 46 3.87 -10.68 -11.15
CA ARG A 46 4.25 -9.40 -11.80
C ARG A 46 3.77 -8.16 -11.06
N ARG A 47 3.20 -8.29 -9.86
CA ARG A 47 3.01 -7.14 -8.96
C ARG A 47 4.39 -6.72 -8.42
N LYS A 48 5.27 -6.21 -9.32
CA LYS A 48 6.51 -5.49 -8.99
C LYS A 48 6.20 -4.64 -7.77
N LYS A 49 7.04 -4.73 -6.73
CA LYS A 49 6.90 -4.02 -5.45
C LYS A 49 6.56 -2.55 -5.73
N ARG A 50 5.27 -2.22 -5.79
CA ARG A 50 4.81 -0.88 -6.12
C ARG A 50 5.19 -0.04 -4.91
N ARG A 51 5.87 1.08 -5.16
CA ARG A 51 6.13 2.06 -4.11
C ARG A 51 4.80 2.49 -3.49
N LYS A 52 4.82 2.76 -2.19
CA LYS A 52 3.65 3.30 -1.50
C LYS A 52 3.24 4.61 -2.19
N LYS A 53 1.93 4.83 -2.27
CA LYS A 53 1.37 6.05 -2.82
C LYS A 53 0.43 6.70 -1.83
N PHE A 54 0.42 8.03 -1.80
CA PHE A 54 -0.54 8.84 -1.07
C PHE A 54 -1.09 9.91 -2.00
N ALA A 55 -2.42 10.04 -2.07
CA ALA A 55 -3.08 10.97 -2.99
C ALA A 55 -2.54 10.88 -4.44
N ASN A 56 -2.29 9.65 -4.92
CA ASN A 56 -1.70 9.33 -6.23
C ASN A 56 -0.19 9.66 -6.43
N TYR A 57 0.47 10.30 -5.46
CA TYR A 57 1.90 10.61 -5.49
C TYR A 57 2.74 9.54 -4.77
N GLU A 58 4.02 9.41 -5.14
CA GLU A 58 4.93 8.45 -4.51
C GLU A 58 5.34 8.90 -3.09
N VAL A 59 5.41 7.93 -2.18
CA VAL A 59 5.87 8.12 -0.79
C VAL A 59 7.25 7.51 -0.61
N PHE A 60 8.18 8.29 -0.07
CA PHE A 60 9.56 7.88 0.19
C PHE A 60 9.74 7.54 1.67
N VAL A 61 10.08 6.29 1.96
CA VAL A 61 10.39 5.85 3.33
C VAL A 61 11.82 6.29 3.68
N VAL A 62 11.97 6.92 4.84
CA VAL A 62 13.26 7.41 5.37
C VAL A 62 13.45 7.00 6.82
N ASN A 63 14.69 7.08 7.29
CA ASN A 63 15.01 6.90 8.70
C ASN A 63 14.41 8.01 9.57
N SER A 64 14.09 7.71 10.82
CA SER A 64 13.50 8.67 11.76
C SER A 64 14.31 9.95 11.94
N LYS A 65 15.65 9.89 11.89
CA LYS A 65 16.49 11.10 11.96
C LYS A 65 16.29 12.01 10.74
N ASP A 66 16.25 11.43 9.55
CA ASP A 66 16.03 12.17 8.30
C ASP A 66 14.59 12.71 8.23
N TYR A 67 13.62 11.95 8.75
CA TYR A 67 12.22 12.39 8.86
C TYR A 67 12.10 13.66 9.71
N LEU A 68 12.76 13.73 10.87
CA LEU A 68 12.75 14.92 11.72
C LEU A 68 13.29 16.16 11.01
N ASN A 69 14.35 16.00 10.20
CA ASN A 69 14.85 17.09 9.37
C ASN A 69 13.82 17.54 8.33
N CYS A 70 13.05 16.60 7.77
CA CYS A 70 12.01 16.88 6.77
C CYS A 70 10.75 17.56 7.35
N LEU A 71 10.57 17.59 8.67
CA LEU A 71 9.50 18.36 9.31
C LEU A 71 9.73 19.86 9.16
N THR A 72 10.99 20.29 9.07
CA THR A 72 11.31 21.68 8.77
C THR A 72 11.06 21.94 7.29
N ALA A 73 10.39 23.05 6.97
CA ALA A 73 10.09 23.38 5.59
C ALA A 73 11.39 23.57 4.81
N LYS A 74 11.56 22.79 3.74
CA LYS A 74 12.67 22.93 2.80
C LYS A 74 12.53 24.24 2.02
N ASN A 75 13.58 25.05 1.96
CA ASN A 75 13.63 26.19 1.04
C ASN A 75 13.77 25.70 -0.42
N ASN A 76 13.29 26.50 -1.38
CA ASN A 76 13.28 26.13 -2.80
C ASN A 76 14.65 25.63 -3.30
N SER A 77 15.73 26.29 -2.90
CA SER A 77 17.10 26.02 -3.37
C SER A 77 17.88 24.99 -2.56
N ASP A 78 17.38 24.56 -1.40
CA ASP A 78 18.09 23.57 -0.59
C ASP A 78 18.19 22.24 -1.37
N ARG A 79 19.28 21.48 -1.19
CA ARG A 79 19.42 20.14 -1.77
C ARG A 79 18.73 19.10 -0.90
N TYR A 80 18.19 18.03 -1.48
CA TYR A 80 17.55 16.95 -0.70
C TYR A 80 18.53 16.22 0.23
N SER A 81 19.81 16.14 -0.16
CA SER A 81 20.89 15.56 0.66
C SER A 81 21.16 16.31 1.96
N LYS A 82 20.66 17.53 2.13
CA LYS A 82 20.75 18.29 3.39
C LYS A 82 19.86 17.69 4.49
N PHE A 83 18.72 17.12 4.10
CA PHE A 83 17.71 16.59 5.03
C PHE A 83 17.77 15.08 5.12
N ILE A 84 18.04 14.42 3.99
CA ILE A 84 18.08 12.98 3.84
C ILE A 84 19.52 12.56 3.63
N HIS A 85 20.13 11.99 4.67
CA HIS A 85 21.54 11.60 4.67
C HIS A 85 21.77 10.29 3.90
N HIS A 86 20.72 9.49 3.70
CA HIS A 86 20.80 8.31 2.86
C HIS A 86 20.86 8.68 1.37
N GLU A 87 22.06 8.60 0.78
CA GLU A 87 22.37 9.09 -0.57
C GLU A 87 21.44 8.50 -1.65
N GLU A 88 21.15 7.20 -1.58
CA GLU A 88 20.27 6.57 -2.56
C GLU A 88 18.86 7.14 -2.53
N THR A 89 18.35 7.49 -1.35
CA THR A 89 16.98 7.99 -1.18
C THR A 89 16.91 9.44 -1.63
N ALA A 90 17.91 10.25 -1.27
CA ALA A 90 18.05 11.61 -1.75
C ALA A 90 18.12 11.66 -3.29
N LYS A 91 18.90 10.76 -3.92
CA LYS A 91 19.00 10.68 -5.38
C LYS A 91 17.66 10.29 -6.04
N LYS A 92 16.97 9.27 -5.50
CA LYS A 92 15.63 8.86 -5.98
C LYS A 92 14.61 10.00 -5.91
N ILE A 93 14.68 10.81 -4.85
CA ILE A 93 13.79 11.98 -4.69
C ILE A 93 14.15 13.07 -5.70
N SER A 94 15.44 13.35 -5.93
CA SER A 94 15.88 14.28 -6.97
C SER A 94 15.36 13.87 -8.35
N GLU A 95 15.58 12.61 -8.75
CA GLU A 95 15.09 12.06 -10.01
C GLU A 95 13.56 12.18 -10.12
N TYR A 96 12.83 11.90 -9.05
CA TYR A 96 11.37 12.06 -9.04
C TYR A 96 10.94 13.52 -9.19
N ALA A 97 11.62 14.46 -8.53
CA ALA A 97 11.32 15.88 -8.57
C ALA A 97 11.60 16.51 -9.95
N GLU A 98 12.65 16.04 -10.63
CA GLU A 98 12.98 16.44 -12.00
C GLU A 98 11.94 15.93 -13.01
N ASN A 99 11.52 14.67 -12.88
CA ASN A 99 10.52 14.07 -13.75
C ASN A 99 9.09 14.59 -13.51
N ASN A 100 8.80 15.12 -12.32
CA ASN A 100 7.47 15.59 -11.93
C ASN A 100 7.54 17.02 -11.39
N PRO A 101 7.84 18.02 -12.25
CA PRO A 101 8.01 19.39 -11.81
C PRO A 101 6.65 19.95 -11.41
N GLY A 102 6.36 19.98 -10.11
CA GLY A 102 5.10 20.46 -9.53
C GLY A 102 4.36 19.44 -8.68
N ALA A 103 4.77 18.16 -8.73
CA ALA A 103 4.26 17.16 -7.81
C ALA A 103 4.77 17.42 -6.38
N PRO A 104 3.95 17.14 -5.35
CA PRO A 104 4.41 17.10 -3.98
C PRO A 104 5.38 15.94 -3.76
N ILE A 105 6.24 16.11 -2.77
CA ILE A 105 7.18 15.07 -2.31
C ILE A 105 6.79 14.72 -0.89
N ILE A 106 6.41 13.46 -0.69
CA ILE A 106 5.90 12.94 0.58
C ILE A 106 6.92 11.98 1.16
N VAL A 107 7.20 12.15 2.44
CA VAL A 107 8.19 11.35 3.18
C VAL A 107 7.48 10.64 4.33
N GLU A 108 7.78 9.36 4.52
CA GLU A 108 7.27 8.51 5.60
C GLU A 108 8.41 8.11 6.53
N ASP A 109 8.21 8.24 7.84
CA ASP A 109 9.10 7.68 8.84
C ASP A 109 8.98 6.15 8.88
N GLU A 110 10.11 5.44 8.79
CA GLU A 110 10.15 3.98 8.81
C GLU A 110 9.65 3.37 10.12
N SER A 111 9.78 4.09 11.25
CA SER A 111 9.46 3.54 12.57
C SER A 111 8.01 3.74 12.99
N THR A 112 7.47 4.95 12.76
CA THR A 112 6.12 5.33 13.18
C THR A 112 5.09 5.25 12.05
N GLY A 113 5.53 5.25 10.79
CA GLY A 113 4.65 5.39 9.63
C GLY A 113 4.06 6.80 9.46
N ALA A 114 4.50 7.77 10.27
CA ALA A 114 4.07 9.16 10.14
C ALA A 114 4.54 9.72 8.79
N MET A 115 3.67 10.49 8.13
CA MET A 115 3.95 11.08 6.82
C MET A 115 3.96 12.61 6.87
N THR A 116 4.89 13.22 6.15
CA THR A 116 4.98 14.67 5.99
C THR A 116 5.24 15.07 4.55
N TYR A 117 4.89 16.30 4.20
CA TYR A 117 5.25 16.90 2.92
C TYR A 117 6.62 17.57 3.04
N LEU A 118 7.63 17.01 2.39
CA LEU A 118 8.94 17.66 2.25
C LEU A 118 8.87 18.85 1.28
N LYS A 119 8.02 18.74 0.25
CA LYS A 119 7.73 19.81 -0.70
C LYS A 119 6.26 19.76 -1.07
N LEU A 120 5.61 20.92 -0.99
CA LEU A 120 4.24 21.10 -1.47
C LEU A 120 4.22 21.15 -3.01
N GLY A 121 3.16 20.60 -3.60
CA GLY A 121 2.90 20.73 -5.03
C GLY A 121 2.50 22.15 -5.40
N ARG A 122 2.68 22.52 -6.68
CA ARG A 122 2.30 23.87 -7.16
C ARG A 122 0.79 24.11 -7.13
N ASP A 123 0.00 23.05 -7.28
CA ASP A 123 -1.47 23.08 -7.31
C ASP A 123 -2.06 22.67 -5.95
N ASN A 124 -1.37 22.96 -4.86
CA ASN A 124 -1.90 22.68 -3.54
C ASN A 124 -2.90 23.78 -3.16
N LEU A 125 -4.08 23.40 -2.64
CA LEU A 125 -5.12 24.34 -2.19
C LEU A 125 -4.55 25.47 -1.30
N LEU A 126 -3.51 25.17 -0.51
CA LEU A 126 -2.81 26.13 0.33
C LEU A 126 -1.96 27.15 -0.45
N SER A 127 -1.29 26.80 -1.55
CA SER A 127 -0.54 27.79 -2.34
C SER A 127 -1.48 28.72 -3.09
N ASN A 128 -2.63 28.22 -3.56
CA ASN A 128 -3.65 29.04 -4.19
C ASN A 128 -4.34 29.99 -3.21
N MET A 129 -4.55 29.56 -1.95
CA MET A 129 -5.12 30.44 -0.91
C MET A 129 -4.15 31.51 -0.41
N TYR A 130 -2.85 31.22 -0.36
CA TYR A 130 -1.84 32.12 0.21
C TYR A 130 -0.88 32.76 -0.81
N GLY A 131 -1.08 32.55 -2.12
CA GLY A 131 -0.36 33.20 -3.20
C GLY A 131 1.16 33.26 -3.02
N ARG A 132 1.86 32.17 -3.34
CA ARG A 132 3.31 32.22 -3.59
C ARG A 132 3.62 31.93 -5.04
#